data_AF-A0A8B1NLA4-F1
#
_entry.id   AF-A0A8B1NLA4-F1
#
_cell.length_a   1.000
_cell.length_b   1.000
_cell.length_c   1.000
_cell.angle_alpha   90.00
_cell.angle_beta   90.00
_cell.angle_gamma   90.00
#
_symmetry.space_group_name_H-M   'P 1'
#
loop_
_entity.id
_entity.type
_entity.pdbx_description
1 polymer ?
#
loop_
_entity_poly.entity_id
_entity_poly.type
_entity_poly.pdbx_seq_one_letter_code
_entity_poly.pdbx_strand_id
1 'polypeptide(L)' 'MATPQVHDTAVARANEALRTYTLSAEGWQRSPGETLQHVLTDLLHWCDDTQRDFEAALERARRRHAEEVGQAD' A
#
# COMPACT_ATOMS: atom_id res chain seq x y z
N MET A 1 6.06 12.01 3.14
CA MET A 1 6.76 10.73 2.95
C MET A 1 6.13 9.78 3.95
N ALA A 2 5.30 8.82 3.54
CA ALA A 2 5.14 7.66 4.40
C ALA A 2 6.55 7.07 4.49
N THR A 3 7.14 7.09 5.67
CA THR A 3 8.49 6.55 5.87
C THR A 3 8.47 5.09 5.40
N PRO A 4 9.56 4.57 4.80
CA PRO A 4 9.63 3.18 4.34
C PRO A 4 9.10 2.19 5.39
N GLN A 5 9.28 2.51 6.67
CA GLN A 5 8.69 1.79 7.82
C GLN A 5 7.17 1.62 7.79
N VAL A 6 6.37 2.60 7.35
CA VAL A 6 4.90 2.49 7.33
C VAL A 6 4.46 1.55 6.20
N HIS A 7 5.10 1.66 5.03
CA HIS A 7 4.89 0.76 3.90
C HIS A 7 5.32 -0.67 4.25
N ASP A 8 6.52 -0.85 4.81
CA ASP A 8 7.01 -2.16 5.27
C ASP A 8 6.12 -2.74 6.37
N THR A 9 5.56 -1.92 7.26
CA THR A 9 4.62 -2.38 8.29
C THR A 9 3.29 -2.84 7.70
N ALA A 10 2.76 -2.13 6.69
CA ALA A 10 1.55 -2.55 5.98
C ALA A 10 1.78 -3.85 5.20
N VAL A 11 2.93 -3.96 4.51
CA VAL A 11 3.35 -5.19 3.80
C VAL A 11 3.58 -6.35 4.77
N ALA A 12 4.16 -6.10 5.94
CA ALA A 12 4.36 -7.11 6.97
C ALA A 12 3.02 -7.58 7.56
N ARG A 13 2.10 -6.65 7.87
CA ARG A 13 0.75 -6.99 8.33
C ARG A 13 -0.05 -7.75 7.29
N ALA A 14 -0.02 -7.35 6.02
CA ALA A 14 -0.68 -8.08 4.95
C ALA A 14 -0.08 -9.48 4.80
N ASN A 15 1.26 -9.63 4.84
CA ASN A 15 1.91 -10.95 4.80
C ASN A 15 1.65 -11.81 6.04
N GLU A 16 1.42 -11.21 7.21
CA GLU A 16 1.07 -11.89 8.45
C GLU A 16 -0.41 -12.30 8.46
N ALA A 17 -1.31 -11.45 7.96
CA ALA A 17 -2.72 -11.77 7.75
C ALA A 17 -2.87 -12.88 6.70
N LEU A 18 -2.12 -12.81 5.60
CA LEU A 18 -2.01 -13.89 4.62
C LEU A 18 -1.44 -15.16 5.29
N ARG A 19 -0.37 -15.10 6.08
CA ARG A 19 0.14 -16.31 6.77
C ARG A 19 -0.86 -16.91 7.76
N THR A 20 -1.58 -16.06 8.49
CA THR A 20 -2.57 -16.47 9.50
C THR A 20 -3.83 -17.08 8.87
N TYR A 21 -4.27 -16.56 7.73
CA TYR A 21 -5.54 -16.95 7.11
C TYR A 21 -5.44 -17.74 5.80
N THR A 22 -4.35 -17.62 5.04
CA THR A 22 -4.18 -18.29 3.72
C THR A 22 -3.31 -19.57 3.75
N LEU A 23 -2.74 -19.97 4.90
CA LEU A 23 -1.92 -21.19 5.00
C LEU A 23 -2.30 -22.16 6.12
N SER A 24 -3.52 -22.04 6.67
CA SER A 24 -4.18 -23.17 7.32
C SER A 24 -5.32 -23.63 6.41
N ALA A 25 -5.23 -24.84 5.88
CA ALA A 25 -6.32 -25.47 5.13
C ALA A 25 -7.65 -25.46 5.93
N GLU A 26 -7.57 -25.42 7.26
CA GLU A 26 -8.73 -25.33 8.15
C GLU A 26 -9.37 -23.93 8.15
N GLY A 27 -8.59 -22.84 8.14
CA GLY A 27 -9.12 -21.48 8.15
C GLY A 27 -9.93 -21.15 6.88
N TRP A 28 -9.39 -21.58 5.73
CA TRP A 28 -10.07 -21.45 4.44
C TRP A 28 -11.33 -22.32 4.35
N GLN A 29 -11.31 -23.54 4.91
CA GLN A 29 -12.48 -24.41 4.94
C GLN A 29 -13.59 -23.88 5.85
N ARG A 30 -13.23 -23.20 6.95
CA ARG A 30 -14.20 -22.78 7.97
C ARG A 30 -14.94 -21.49 7.62
N SER A 31 -14.28 -20.53 6.95
CA SER A 31 -14.91 -19.28 6.49
C SER A 31 -14.14 -18.62 5.33
N PRO A 32 -14.31 -19.15 4.10
CA PRO A 32 -13.60 -18.65 2.93
C PRO A 32 -14.03 -17.24 2.52
N GLY A 33 -15.31 -16.87 2.74
CA GLY A 33 -15.82 -15.54 2.39
C GLY A 33 -15.23 -14.42 3.25
N GLU A 34 -15.12 -14.63 4.56
CA GLU A 34 -14.54 -13.66 5.50
C GLU A 34 -13.02 -13.53 5.27
N THR A 35 -12.35 -14.65 5.00
CA THR A 35 -10.92 -14.65 4.64
C THR A 35 -10.67 -13.87 3.35
N LEU A 36 -11.47 -14.09 2.31
CA LEU A 36 -11.35 -13.36 1.05
C LEU A 36 -11.65 -11.86 1.23
N GLN A 37 -12.61 -11.52 2.08
CA GLN A 37 -12.95 -10.13 2.38
C GLN A 37 -11.78 -9.39 3.04
N HIS A 38 -11.13 -9.98 4.05
CA HIS A 38 -9.95 -9.38 4.68
C HIS A 38 -8.80 -9.19 3.68
N VAL A 39 -8.52 -10.17 2.84
CA VAL A 39 -7.47 -10.06 1.81
C VAL A 39 -7.78 -8.94 0.81
N LEU A 40 -9.02 -8.83 0.36
CA LEU A 40 -9.43 -7.76 -0.56
C LEU A 40 -9.34 -6.38 0.11
N THR A 41 -9.73 -6.26 1.38
CA THR A 41 -9.60 -5.00 2.13
C THR A 41 -8.15 -4.58 2.29
N ASP A 42 -7.25 -5.51 2.61
CA ASP A 42 -5.82 -5.21 2.73
C ASP A 42 -5.20 -4.81 1.38
N LEU A 43 -5.61 -5.45 0.28
CA LEU A 43 -5.17 -5.08 -1.06
C LEU A 43 -5.63 -3.66 -1.44
N LEU A 44 -6.87 -3.29 -1.10
CA LEU A 44 -7.40 -1.96 -1.36
C LEU A 44 -6.63 -0.89 -0.57
N HIS A 45 -6.34 -1.13 0.71
CA HIS A 45 -5.51 -0.22 1.49
C HIS A 45 -4.11 -0.03 0.89
N TRP A 46 -3.50 -1.11 0.39
CA TRP A 46 -2.20 -1.01 -0.27
C TRP A 46 -2.24 -0.19 -1.57
N CYS A 47 -3.29 -0.35 -2.37
CA CYS A 47 -3.51 0.47 -3.57
C CYS A 47 -3.64 1.97 -3.23
N ASP A 48 -4.43 2.30 -2.21
CA ASP A 48 -4.66 3.68 -1.78
C ASP A 48 -3.37 4.34 -1.26
N ASP A 49 -2.61 3.63 -0.42
CA ASP A 49 -1.33 4.13 0.10
C ASP A 49 -0.31 4.35 -1.03
N THR A 50 -0.25 3.42 -1.99
CA THR A 50 0.65 3.51 -3.15
C THR A 50 0.28 4.69 -4.05
N GLN A 51 -1.02 4.92 -4.30
CA GLN A 51 -1.47 6.05 -5.09
C GLN A 51 -1.11 7.38 -4.41
N ARG A 52 -1.33 7.50 -3.09
CA ARG A 52 -0.98 8.70 -2.34
C ARG A 52 0.51 9.02 -2.40
N ASP A 53 1.36 8.00 -2.27
CA ASP A 53 2.81 8.18 -2.34
C ASP A 53 3.27 8.59 -3.75
N PHE A 54 2.64 8.04 -4.80
CA PHE A 54 2.88 8.45 -6.18
C PHE A 54 2.47 9.91 -6.42
N GLU A 55 1.29 10.33 -5.99
CA GLU A 55 0.81 11.71 -6.10
C GLU A 55 1.77 12.68 -5.38
N ALA A 56 2.23 12.33 -4.17
CA ALA A 56 3.20 13.13 -3.43
C ALA A 56 4.57 13.20 -4.12
N ALA A 57 4.99 12.14 -4.82
CA ALA A 57 6.22 12.14 -5.62
C ALA A 57 6.06 13.02 -6.87
N LEU A 58 4.91 12.93 -7.53
CA LEU A 58 4.58 13.72 -8.71
C LEU A 58 4.51 15.22 -8.39
N GLU A 59 3.90 15.60 -7.27
CA GLU A 59 3.85 16.98 -6.81
C GLU A 59 5.25 17.55 -6.54
N ARG A 60 6.13 16.74 -5.92
CA ARG A 60 7.55 17.10 -5.73
C ARG A 60 8.27 17.29 -7.05
N ALA A 61 8.07 16.40 -8.02
CA ALA A 61 8.67 16.52 -9.35
C ALA A 61 8.19 17.78 -10.08
N ARG A 62 6.88 18.09 -10.01
CA ARG A 62 6.29 19.31 -10.59
C ARG A 62 6.85 20.58 -9.96
N ARG A 63 6.98 20.63 -8.63
CA ARG A 63 7.61 21.77 -7.93
C ARG A 63 9.03 21.99 -8.41
N ARG A 64 9.83 20.93 -8.45
CA ARG A 64 11.22 21.00 -8.90
C ARG A 64 11.34 21.47 -10.35
N HIS A 65 10.49 20.96 -11.24
CA HIS A 65 10.44 21.43 -12.63
C HIS A 65 10.04 22.90 -12.73
N ALA A 66 9.08 23.37 -11.92
CA ALA A 66 8.69 24.79 -11.89
C ALA A 66 9.80 25.70 -11.36
N GLU A 67 10.57 25.25 -10.36
CA GLU A 67 11.77 25.94 -9.86
C GLU A 67 12.87 26.00 -10.93
N GLU A 68 13.12 24.89 -11.63
CA GLU A 68 14.09 24.82 -12.73
C GLU A 68 13.70 25.73 -13.92
N VAL A 69 12.41 25.79 -14.27
CA VAL A 69 11.91 26.69 -15.33
C VAL A 69 11.89 28.15 -14.89
N GLY A 70 11.58 28.44 -13.61
CA GLY A 70 11.55 29.80 -13.07
C GLY A 70 12.94 30.41 -12.81
N GLN A 71 14.00 29.60 -12.77
CA GLN A 71 15.40 30.07 -12.71
C GLN A 71 16.02 30.31 -14.09
N ALA A 72 15.32 29.99 -15.17
CA ALA A 72 15.77 30.20 -16.54
C ALA A 72 15.25 31.51 -17.17
N ASP A 73 14.53 32.34 -16.38
CA ASP A 73 14.09 33.70 -16.72
C ASP A 73 14.93 34.77 -16.00
#